data_AF-A0AAV8STK8-F1
#
_entry.id   AF-A0AAV8STK8-F1
#
_cell.length_a   1.000
_cell.length_b   1.000
_cell.length_c   1.000
_cell.angle_alpha   90.00
_cell.angle_beta   90.00
_cell.angle_gamma   90.00
#
_symmetry.space_group_name_H-M   'P 1'
#
loop_
_entity.id
_entity.type
_entity.pdbx_description
1 polymer ?
#
loop_
_entity_poly.entity_id
_entity_poly.type
_entity_poly.pdbx_seq_one_letter_code
_entity_poly.pdbx_strand_id
1 'polypeptide(L)'
;MAMLEASPSTVATLLVRNLVTSVFFYADKSLLNLSERFKLLERLRYVIATSFLFFLRLLPPFLQSFDLNVLDDRPLKHPNYVNYAPVNEDSGIARALSQLLTIVHDIPVTSRKYEIVRSLAERLIDENHKENVEALREVNRSVLSVAFSRTLSQLAAEMTDLGLDRVESDGNTVSGPVPFRLSRVLRAFRYVGEGGLFWGRKSREEMNRAGGSAEKMVAELLWLAQKMVYCGLEEEAVSRWAAASNVAWLALSAEPRLQGSLVKVSAFLLKQARNLGHEESEEGKREQQRQTKMKMLVSWLPLLCRASNGTDAPVLNTSERNELEKVLEELIETLEREEDQEQVLSLWLCHFTYCPSSDWPNLYASYARWCTASRRMLILQ
;
A
#
# COMPACT_ATOMS: atom_id res chain seq x y z
N MET A 1 -12.01 -26.67 -34.01
CA MET A 1 -13.36 -26.07 -33.98
C MET A 1 -13.88 -26.23 -32.56
N ALA A 2 -13.69 -25.20 -31.72
CA ALA A 2 -14.29 -25.07 -30.41
C ALA A 2 -14.51 -23.57 -30.19
N MET A 3 -15.77 -23.14 -30.24
CA MET A 3 -16.17 -21.78 -29.95
C MET A 3 -16.02 -21.55 -28.45
N LEU A 4 -15.17 -20.60 -28.06
CA LEU A 4 -15.17 -20.03 -26.73
C LEU A 4 -16.40 -19.10 -26.63
N GLU A 5 -17.39 -19.52 -25.86
CA GLU A 5 -18.51 -18.68 -25.45
C GLU A 5 -17.97 -17.50 -24.63
N ALA A 6 -17.90 -16.32 -25.27
CA ALA A 6 -17.65 -15.07 -24.57
C ALA A 6 -18.84 -14.78 -23.65
N SER A 7 -18.57 -14.54 -22.37
CA SER A 7 -19.63 -14.23 -21.41
C SER A 7 -20.32 -12.90 -21.78
N PRO A 8 -21.65 -12.81 -21.62
CA PRO A 8 -22.44 -11.66 -22.07
C PRO A 8 -22.05 -10.33 -21.42
N SER A 9 -21.36 -10.36 -20.27
CA SER A 9 -20.83 -9.17 -19.59
C SER A 9 -19.64 -8.56 -20.35
N THR A 10 -18.67 -9.36 -20.81
CA THR A 10 -17.51 -8.87 -21.59
C THR A 10 -17.91 -8.24 -22.91
N VAL A 11 -18.92 -8.81 -23.58
CA VAL A 11 -19.46 -8.27 -24.83
C VAL A 11 -20.18 -6.94 -24.58
N ALA A 12 -20.95 -6.83 -23.50
CA ALA A 12 -21.62 -5.59 -23.12
C ALA A 12 -20.62 -4.46 -22.79
N THR A 13 -19.51 -4.75 -22.11
CA THR A 13 -18.49 -3.74 -21.75
C THR A 13 -17.73 -3.23 -22.97
N LEU A 14 -17.40 -4.10 -23.92
CA LEU A 14 -16.77 -3.72 -25.19
C LEU A 14 -17.72 -2.91 -26.08
N LEU A 15 -19.01 -3.26 -26.10
CA LEU A 15 -20.03 -2.49 -26.81
C LEU A 15 -20.23 -1.11 -26.19
N VAL A 16 -20.29 -0.99 -24.87
CA VAL A 16 -20.40 0.32 -24.20
C VAL A 16 -19.15 1.17 -24.44
N ARG A 17 -17.95 0.58 -24.33
CA ARG A 17 -16.69 1.27 -24.64
C ARG A 17 -16.65 1.79 -26.07
N ASN A 18 -17.02 0.95 -27.05
CA ASN A 18 -17.00 1.30 -28.48
C ASN A 18 -18.11 2.27 -28.87
N LEU A 19 -19.27 2.21 -28.23
CA LEU A 19 -20.39 3.12 -28.45
C LEU A 19 -20.10 4.51 -27.84
N VAL A 20 -19.41 4.56 -26.69
CA VAL A 20 -18.95 5.81 -26.07
C VAL A 20 -17.82 6.45 -26.87
N THR A 21 -16.82 5.71 -27.36
CA THR A 21 -15.79 6.29 -28.25
C THR A 21 -16.37 6.72 -29.60
N SER A 22 -17.30 5.96 -30.17
CA SER A 22 -18.02 6.33 -31.39
C SER A 22 -18.82 7.64 -31.23
N VAL A 23 -19.57 7.79 -30.14
CA VAL A 23 -20.45 8.96 -29.90
C VAL A 23 -19.68 10.20 -29.43
N PHE A 24 -18.58 10.05 -28.67
CA PHE A 24 -17.85 11.20 -28.12
C PHE A 24 -16.62 11.62 -28.95
N PHE A 25 -15.90 10.68 -29.54
CA PHE A 25 -14.69 10.95 -30.34
C PHE A 25 -14.94 10.90 -31.85
N TYR A 26 -15.86 10.04 -32.32
CA TYR A 26 -16.11 9.80 -33.74
C TYR A 26 -17.43 10.39 -34.27
N ALA A 27 -18.15 11.18 -33.46
CA ALA A 27 -19.31 11.93 -33.90
C ALA A 27 -18.93 12.88 -35.05
N ASP A 28 -19.25 12.37 -36.24
CA ASP A 28 -18.89 12.85 -37.55
C ASP A 28 -19.40 14.28 -37.81
N LYS A 29 -18.89 14.88 -38.89
CA LYS A 29 -19.03 16.29 -39.34
C LYS A 29 -20.44 16.91 -39.26
N SER A 30 -21.49 16.12 -39.09
CA SER A 30 -22.88 16.55 -38.93
C SER A 30 -23.21 17.23 -37.60
N LEU A 31 -22.59 16.83 -36.47
CA LEU A 31 -22.85 17.46 -35.15
C LEU A 31 -22.08 18.78 -34.95
N LEU A 32 -20.88 18.90 -35.54
CA LEU A 32 -20.12 20.16 -35.57
C LEU A 32 -20.85 21.24 -36.35
N ASN A 33 -21.47 20.87 -37.48
CA ASN A 33 -22.25 21.78 -38.33
C ASN A 33 -23.57 22.23 -37.66
N LEU A 34 -24.09 21.45 -36.71
CA LEU A 34 -25.29 21.78 -35.93
C LEU A 34 -24.98 22.61 -34.68
N SER A 35 -23.81 22.40 -34.05
CA SER A 35 -23.36 23.18 -32.88
C SER A 35 -23.03 24.63 -33.23
N GLU A 36 -22.60 24.89 -34.47
CA GLU A 36 -22.29 26.25 -34.95
C GLU A 36 -23.55 27.15 -34.99
N ARG A 37 -24.74 26.55 -35.15
CA ARG A 37 -26.02 27.28 -35.18
C ARG A 37 -26.67 27.49 -33.81
N PHE A 38 -26.30 26.70 -32.79
CA PHE A 38 -26.96 26.75 -31.48
C PHE A 38 -25.96 26.66 -30.33
N LYS A 39 -25.57 27.82 -29.78
CA LYS A 39 -24.66 27.97 -28.62
C LYS A 39 -25.06 27.16 -27.38
N LEU A 40 -26.33 26.76 -27.26
CA LEU A 40 -26.82 25.90 -26.18
C LEU A 40 -26.31 24.44 -26.29
N LEU A 41 -26.18 23.92 -27.51
CA LEU A 41 -25.70 22.55 -27.74
C LEU A 41 -24.22 22.39 -27.42
N GLU A 42 -23.42 23.43 -27.67
CA GLU A 42 -22.00 23.46 -27.31
C GLU A 42 -21.81 23.49 -25.77
N ARG A 43 -22.60 24.31 -25.07
CA ARG A 43 -22.62 24.31 -23.60
C ARG A 43 -23.09 22.97 -23.04
N LEU A 44 -24.13 22.37 -23.63
CA LEU A 44 -24.62 21.05 -23.23
C LEU A 44 -23.52 19.99 -23.41
N ARG A 45 -22.78 20.02 -24.53
CA ARG A 45 -21.65 19.11 -24.78
C ARG A 45 -20.55 19.29 -23.74
N TYR A 46 -20.22 20.53 -23.40
CA TYR A 46 -19.19 20.80 -22.39
C TYR A 46 -19.64 20.35 -21.00
N VAL A 47 -20.90 20.56 -20.64
CA VAL A 47 -21.50 20.10 -19.38
C VAL A 47 -21.58 18.57 -19.33
N ILE A 48 -21.94 17.91 -20.44
CA ILE A 48 -21.97 16.44 -20.52
C ILE A 48 -20.55 15.87 -20.44
N ALA A 49 -19.58 16.44 -21.15
CA ALA A 49 -18.19 15.97 -21.12
C ALA A 49 -17.55 16.20 -19.74
N THR A 50 -17.76 17.36 -19.13
CA THR A 50 -17.24 17.66 -17.79
C THR A 50 -17.95 16.87 -16.70
N SER A 51 -19.27 16.68 -16.77
CA SER A 51 -19.98 15.81 -15.84
C SER A 51 -19.56 14.35 -16.02
N PHE A 52 -19.38 13.86 -17.25
CA PHE A 52 -18.85 12.52 -17.52
C PHE A 52 -17.43 12.32 -16.97
N LEU A 53 -16.51 13.27 -17.17
CA LEU A 53 -15.17 13.24 -16.58
C LEU A 53 -15.19 13.34 -15.05
N PHE A 54 -16.15 14.10 -14.50
CA PHE A 54 -16.38 14.19 -13.06
C PHE A 54 -16.92 12.87 -12.50
N PHE A 55 -17.85 12.19 -13.19
CA PHE A 55 -18.33 10.86 -12.82
C PHE A 55 -17.25 9.79 -12.99
N LEU A 56 -16.37 9.87 -14.00
CA LEU A 56 -15.19 9.02 -14.12
C LEU A 56 -14.20 9.22 -12.96
N ARG A 57 -14.02 10.46 -12.48
CA ARG A 57 -13.24 10.75 -11.27
C ARG A 57 -13.93 10.28 -9.98
N LEU A 58 -15.26 10.16 -9.99
CA LEU A 58 -16.10 9.63 -8.90
C LEU A 58 -16.35 8.13 -8.98
N LEU A 59 -15.71 7.42 -9.93
CA LEU A 59 -15.76 5.97 -10.03
C LEU A 59 -14.47 5.32 -9.47
N PRO A 60 -14.31 5.21 -8.14
CA PRO A 60 -13.36 4.28 -7.54
C PRO A 60 -13.58 2.78 -7.81
N PRO A 61 -14.70 2.26 -8.37
CA PRO A 61 -14.77 0.82 -8.65
C PRO A 61 -14.22 0.42 -10.03
N PHE A 62 -14.08 1.34 -11.01
CA PHE A 62 -13.70 0.92 -12.37
C PHE A 62 -12.22 0.58 -12.54
N LEU A 63 -11.34 1.17 -11.72
CA LEU A 63 -9.95 0.70 -11.62
C LEU A 63 -9.80 -0.52 -10.70
N GLN A 64 -10.83 -0.86 -9.90
CA GLN A 64 -10.91 -2.13 -9.16
C GLN A 64 -11.56 -3.26 -9.98
N SER A 65 -12.14 -2.97 -11.17
CA SER A 65 -12.89 -3.96 -11.95
C SER A 65 -12.01 -4.92 -12.78
N PHE A 66 -10.68 -4.81 -12.68
CA PHE A 66 -9.78 -5.86 -13.18
C PHE A 66 -9.36 -6.88 -12.09
N ASP A 67 -9.82 -6.72 -10.85
CA ASP A 67 -9.49 -7.62 -9.73
C ASP A 67 -10.70 -8.47 -9.25
N LEU A 68 -11.70 -8.69 -10.12
CA LEU A 68 -12.84 -9.57 -9.85
C LEU A 68 -12.84 -10.79 -10.77
N ASN A 69 -11.77 -11.56 -10.68
CA ASN A 69 -11.86 -13.02 -10.72
C ASN A 69 -11.15 -13.52 -9.47
N VAL A 70 -11.89 -14.17 -8.57
CA VAL A 70 -11.52 -14.64 -7.21
C VAL A 70 -12.07 -13.75 -6.09
N LEU A 71 -13.40 -13.60 -6.06
CA LEU A 71 -14.14 -13.50 -4.80
C LEU A 71 -15.36 -14.42 -4.92
N ASP A 72 -15.15 -15.72 -4.68
CA ASP A 72 -16.26 -16.62 -4.38
C ASP A 72 -16.63 -16.39 -2.91
N ASP A 73 -17.84 -15.88 -2.72
CA ASP A 73 -18.41 -15.50 -1.45
C ASP A 73 -18.75 -16.77 -0.67
N ARG A 74 -17.93 -17.11 0.33
CA ARG A 74 -18.29 -18.06 1.39
C ARG A 74 -17.98 -17.46 2.76
N PRO A 75 -18.86 -17.69 3.75
CA PRO A 75 -18.81 -17.01 5.03
C PRO A 75 -17.52 -17.37 5.77
N LEU A 76 -16.83 -16.34 6.29
CA LEU A 76 -15.85 -16.37 7.38
C LEU A 76 -15.35 -17.78 7.74
N LYS A 77 -14.45 -18.31 6.90
CA LYS A 77 -13.50 -19.33 7.32
C LYS A 77 -12.12 -18.69 7.34
N HIS A 78 -11.43 -18.90 8.44
CA HIS A 78 -10.02 -18.57 8.64
C HIS A 78 -9.23 -18.67 7.34
N PRO A 79 -8.37 -17.69 7.00
CA PRO A 79 -7.49 -17.84 5.87
C PRO A 79 -6.69 -19.13 6.08
N ASN A 80 -6.81 -20.05 5.13
CA ASN A 80 -6.07 -21.30 5.15
C ASN A 80 -4.61 -20.97 5.37
N TYR A 81 -4.12 -21.37 6.54
CA TYR A 81 -2.73 -21.75 6.74
C TYR A 81 -2.31 -22.49 5.47
N VAL A 82 -1.30 -21.98 4.76
CA VAL A 82 -0.43 -22.88 4.01
C VAL A 82 -0.11 -24.01 5.00
N ASN A 83 -0.43 -25.24 4.63
CA ASN A 83 -0.16 -26.44 5.44
C ASN A 83 1.36 -26.61 5.60
N TYR A 84 1.98 -25.73 6.38
CA TYR A 84 3.02 -26.12 7.29
C TYR A 84 2.28 -26.93 8.35
N ALA A 85 2.73 -28.16 8.59
CA ALA A 85 2.31 -28.91 9.76
C ALA A 85 2.34 -27.97 10.99
N PRO A 86 1.42 -28.10 11.96
CA PRO A 86 1.43 -27.28 13.16
C PRO A 86 2.64 -27.70 13.99
N VAL A 87 3.81 -27.12 13.68
CA VAL A 87 5.01 -27.33 14.45
C VAL A 87 5.11 -26.15 15.42
N ASN A 88 4.61 -26.41 16.63
CA ASN A 88 5.04 -25.79 17.89
C ASN A 88 4.60 -24.35 18.23
N GLU A 89 3.31 -24.00 18.10
CA GLU A 89 2.73 -22.99 19.02
C GLU A 89 2.88 -23.42 20.50
N ASP A 90 3.10 -24.72 20.76
CA ASP A 90 3.21 -25.32 22.08
C ASP A 90 4.60 -25.22 22.74
N SER A 91 5.62 -24.68 22.05
CA SER A 91 6.93 -24.52 22.67
C SER A 91 6.92 -23.40 23.72
N GLY A 92 7.50 -23.68 24.89
CA GLY A 92 7.70 -22.65 25.93
C GLY A 92 8.48 -21.44 25.41
N ILE A 93 9.39 -21.65 24.44
CA ILE A 93 10.19 -20.59 23.82
C ILE A 93 9.34 -19.72 22.89
N ALA A 94 8.45 -20.31 22.10
CA ALA A 94 7.53 -19.57 21.23
C ALA A 94 6.58 -18.68 22.05
N ARG A 95 6.02 -19.23 23.14
CA ARG A 95 5.19 -18.47 24.09
C ARG A 95 5.98 -17.34 24.76
N ALA A 96 7.21 -17.60 25.22
CA ALA A 96 8.05 -16.58 25.83
C ALA A 96 8.35 -15.43 24.84
N LEU A 97 8.77 -15.75 23.62
CA LEU A 97 9.06 -14.72 22.62
C LEU A 97 7.81 -13.91 22.24
N SER A 98 6.67 -14.59 22.06
CA SER A 98 5.39 -13.93 21.75
C SER A 98 4.95 -12.99 22.87
N GLN A 99 5.13 -13.40 24.13
CA GLN A 99 4.88 -12.56 25.29
C GLN A 99 5.80 -11.34 25.32
N LEU A 100 7.10 -11.52 25.09
CA LEU A 100 8.05 -10.40 25.04
C LEU A 100 7.68 -9.40 23.95
N LEU A 101 7.37 -9.83 22.73
CA LEU A 101 6.98 -8.94 21.64
C LEU A 101 5.65 -8.23 21.90
N THR A 102 4.73 -8.86 22.62
CA THR A 102 3.49 -8.22 23.09
C THR A 102 3.78 -7.14 24.12
N ILE A 103 4.60 -7.45 25.12
CA ILE A 103 4.98 -6.50 26.18
C ILE A 103 5.76 -5.31 25.60
N VAL A 104 6.67 -5.52 24.64
CA VAL A 104 7.39 -4.43 23.95
C VAL A 104 6.39 -3.47 23.29
N HIS A 105 5.41 -4.04 22.58
CA HIS A 105 4.38 -3.26 21.92
C HIS A 105 3.51 -2.44 22.89
N ASP A 106 3.25 -2.94 24.10
CA ASP A 106 2.41 -2.26 25.08
C ASP A 106 3.16 -1.20 25.92
N ILE A 107 4.48 -1.37 26.15
CA ILE A 107 5.25 -0.45 26.99
C ILE A 107 5.62 0.83 26.22
N PRO A 108 5.35 2.04 26.73
CA PRO A 108 5.78 3.28 26.08
C PRO A 108 7.32 3.39 26.00
N VAL A 109 7.85 3.95 24.91
CA VAL A 109 9.31 4.10 24.68
C VAL A 109 10.00 4.92 25.79
N THR A 110 9.27 5.81 26.47
CA THR A 110 9.78 6.61 27.59
C THR A 110 10.09 5.78 28.84
N SER A 111 9.59 4.56 28.93
CA SER A 111 9.86 3.66 30.04
C SER A 111 11.16 2.89 29.81
N ARG A 112 12.08 2.92 30.79
CA ARG A 112 13.29 2.10 30.78
C ARG A 112 13.00 0.59 30.62
N LYS A 113 11.79 0.14 31.00
CA LYS A 113 11.37 -1.25 30.82
C LYS A 113 11.27 -1.64 29.33
N TYR A 114 11.01 -0.67 28.44
CA TYR A 114 10.94 -0.91 27.00
C TYR A 114 12.26 -1.50 26.47
N GLU A 115 13.38 -0.82 26.75
CA GLU A 115 14.71 -1.27 26.32
C GLU A 115 15.07 -2.63 26.92
N ILE A 116 14.73 -2.86 28.20
CA ILE A 116 15.01 -4.13 28.87
C ILE A 116 14.27 -5.28 28.17
N VAL A 117 12.96 -5.17 27.99
CA VAL A 117 12.15 -6.24 27.38
C VAL A 117 12.52 -6.41 25.91
N ARG A 118 12.77 -5.32 25.19
CA ARG A 118 13.24 -5.35 23.79
C ARG A 118 14.57 -6.07 23.67
N SER A 119 15.56 -5.76 24.51
CA SER A 119 16.87 -6.43 24.50
C SER A 119 16.76 -7.92 24.82
N LEU A 120 15.79 -8.32 25.66
CA LEU A 120 15.53 -9.72 25.96
C LEU A 120 14.91 -10.44 24.76
N ALA A 121 13.96 -9.80 24.06
CA ALA A 121 13.41 -10.33 22.81
C ALA A 121 14.50 -10.47 21.74
N GLU A 122 15.34 -9.44 21.56
CA GLU A 122 16.47 -9.47 20.60
C GLU A 122 17.44 -10.62 20.92
N ARG A 123 17.82 -10.77 22.19
CA ARG A 123 18.69 -11.86 22.61
C ARG A 123 18.10 -13.22 22.27
N LEU A 124 16.82 -13.43 22.58
CA LEU A 124 16.16 -14.71 22.31
C LEU A 124 16.07 -15.00 20.81
N ILE A 125 15.75 -14.00 19.99
CA ILE A 125 15.75 -14.11 18.52
C ILE A 125 17.14 -14.48 18.02
N ASP A 126 18.18 -13.78 18.50
CA ASP A 126 19.56 -13.95 18.06
C ASP A 126 20.13 -15.31 18.50
N GLU A 127 19.81 -15.78 19.71
CA GLU A 127 20.15 -17.11 20.21
C GLU A 127 19.47 -18.19 19.36
N ASN A 128 18.15 -18.11 19.16
CA ASN A 128 17.41 -19.05 18.30
C ASN A 128 18.00 -19.15 16.89
N HIS A 129 18.42 -18.02 16.32
CA HIS A 129 19.03 -17.99 15.00
C HIS A 129 20.43 -18.62 14.99
N LYS A 130 21.26 -18.34 16.00
CA LYS A 130 22.64 -18.85 16.11
C LYS A 130 22.72 -20.37 16.31
N GLU A 131 21.76 -20.95 17.02
CA GLU A 131 21.68 -22.41 17.23
C GLU A 131 21.51 -23.17 15.91
N ASN A 132 21.05 -22.50 14.84
CA ASN A 132 20.95 -23.05 13.49
C ASN A 132 20.06 -24.30 13.39
N VAL A 133 19.12 -24.46 14.34
CA VAL A 133 18.16 -25.56 14.42
C VAL A 133 16.85 -25.15 13.74
N GLU A 134 16.34 -25.99 12.84
CA GLU A 134 15.15 -25.69 12.04
C GLU A 134 13.92 -25.37 12.89
N ALA A 135 13.71 -26.10 13.99
CA ALA A 135 12.60 -25.83 14.90
C ALA A 135 12.67 -24.44 15.54
N LEU A 136 13.87 -23.92 15.86
CA LEU A 136 14.04 -22.58 16.45
C LEU A 136 13.93 -21.48 15.39
N ARG A 137 14.34 -21.76 14.15
CA ARG A 137 14.09 -20.87 13.01
C ARG A 137 12.60 -20.73 12.74
N GLU A 138 11.84 -21.82 12.78
CA GLU A 138 10.38 -21.78 12.59
C GLU A 138 9.67 -21.03 13.73
N VAL A 139 10.16 -21.16 14.96
CA VAL A 139 9.69 -20.33 16.09
C VAL A 139 9.94 -18.84 15.82
N ASN A 140 11.14 -18.46 15.39
CA ASN A 140 11.41 -17.06 15.03
C ASN A 140 10.52 -16.60 13.87
N ARG A 141 10.36 -17.43 12.84
CA ARG A 141 9.53 -17.15 11.68
C ARG A 141 8.09 -16.86 12.06
N SER A 142 7.43 -17.83 12.69
CA SER A 142 6.02 -17.72 13.10
C SER A 142 5.78 -16.52 14.02
N VAL A 143 6.60 -16.35 15.06
CA VAL A 143 6.38 -15.31 16.07
C VAL A 143 6.68 -13.90 15.54
N LEU A 144 7.76 -13.71 14.78
CA LEU A 144 8.07 -12.41 14.17
C LEU A 144 7.03 -12.02 13.12
N SER A 145 6.60 -13.00 12.33
CA SER A 145 5.57 -12.85 11.31
C SER A 145 4.24 -12.38 11.90
N VAL A 146 3.78 -13.02 12.99
CA VAL A 146 2.58 -12.61 13.72
C VAL A 146 2.73 -11.23 14.35
N ALA A 147 3.89 -10.95 14.97
CA ALA A 147 4.15 -9.65 15.58
C ALA A 147 4.13 -8.52 14.54
N PHE A 148 4.75 -8.72 13.38
CA PHE A 148 4.77 -7.76 12.28
C PHE A 148 3.35 -7.47 11.77
N SER A 149 2.56 -8.51 11.49
CA SER A 149 1.16 -8.36 11.06
C SER A 149 0.29 -7.65 12.09
N ARG A 150 0.48 -7.94 13.39
CA ARG A 150 -0.26 -7.29 14.46
C ARG A 150 0.07 -5.80 14.54
N THR A 151 1.36 -5.44 14.58
CA THR A 151 1.78 -4.04 14.66
C THR A 151 1.31 -3.25 13.43
N LEU A 152 1.33 -3.87 12.25
CA LEU A 152 0.83 -3.26 11.01
C LEU A 152 -0.68 -3.01 11.04
N SER A 153 -1.44 -3.97 11.58
CA SER A 153 -2.90 -3.86 11.72
C SER A 153 -3.29 -2.79 12.74
N GLN A 154 -2.57 -2.68 13.85
CA GLN A 154 -2.78 -1.65 14.87
C GLN A 154 -2.42 -0.27 14.33
N LEU A 155 -1.31 -0.14 13.60
CA LEU A 155 -0.95 1.10 12.93
C LEU A 155 -2.06 1.56 11.97
N ALA A 156 -2.62 0.65 11.17
CA ALA A 156 -3.73 0.98 10.28
C ALA A 156 -4.96 1.49 11.05
N ALA A 157 -5.28 0.87 12.20
CA ALA A 157 -6.38 1.31 13.05
C ALA A 157 -6.14 2.71 13.64
N GLU A 158 -4.96 2.94 14.21
CA GLU A 158 -4.56 4.24 14.78
C GLU A 158 -4.56 5.36 13.73
N MET A 159 -4.02 5.09 12.53
CA MET A 159 -4.03 6.08 11.43
C MET A 159 -5.45 6.39 10.93
N THR A 160 -6.37 5.42 11.00
CA THR A 160 -7.77 5.64 10.65
C THR A 160 -8.46 6.53 11.67
N ASP A 161 -8.19 6.32 12.95
CA ASP A 161 -8.74 7.14 14.04
C ASP A 161 -8.20 8.57 14.00
N LEU A 162 -6.89 8.74 13.77
CA LEU A 162 -6.27 10.06 13.56
C LEU A 162 -6.87 10.80 12.35
N GLY A 163 -7.20 10.08 11.28
CA GLY A 163 -7.84 10.65 10.09
C GLY A 163 -9.28 11.13 10.34
N LEU A 164 -10.04 10.44 11.20
CA LEU A 164 -11.41 10.82 11.55
C LEU A 164 -11.45 12.08 12.44
N ASP A 165 -10.58 12.15 13.45
CA ASP A 165 -10.54 13.27 14.41
C ASP A 165 -10.19 14.61 13.72
N ARG A 166 -9.37 14.56 12.67
CA ARG A 166 -9.01 15.75 11.86
C ARG A 166 -10.19 16.32 11.08
N VAL A 167 -11.05 15.45 10.54
CA VAL A 167 -12.23 15.86 9.78
C VAL A 167 -13.31 16.46 10.69
N GLU A 168 -13.35 16.09 11.97
CA GLU A 168 -14.28 16.67 12.95
C GLU A 168 -13.79 18.01 13.53
N SER A 169 -12.48 18.22 13.62
CA SER A 169 -11.91 19.46 14.19
C SER A 169 -11.87 20.63 13.20
N ASP A 170 -11.72 20.37 11.89
CA ASP A 170 -11.83 21.40 10.86
C ASP A 170 -13.31 21.56 10.46
N GLY A 171 -14.03 22.41 11.21
CA GLY A 171 -15.42 22.80 10.93
C GLY A 171 -15.64 23.57 9.62
N ASN A 172 -14.72 23.47 8.67
CA ASN A 172 -14.82 24.04 7.34
C ASN A 172 -15.02 22.90 6.34
N THR A 173 -16.25 22.74 5.88
CA THR A 173 -16.69 21.71 4.93
C THR A 173 -15.89 21.80 3.63
N VAL A 174 -14.76 21.09 3.56
CA VAL A 174 -14.12 20.69 2.32
C VAL A 174 -14.43 19.22 2.12
N SER A 175 -15.11 18.93 1.01
CA SER A 175 -15.58 17.62 0.60
C SER A 175 -14.47 16.54 0.64
N GLY A 176 -14.38 15.81 1.75
CA GLY A 176 -13.55 14.61 1.88
C GLY A 176 -14.21 13.37 1.23
N PRO A 177 -13.45 12.41 0.68
CA PRO A 177 -14.01 11.29 -0.08
C PRO A 177 -14.78 10.26 0.77
N VAL A 178 -15.71 9.58 0.11
CA VAL A 178 -16.75 8.68 0.64
C VAL A 178 -16.29 7.40 1.39
N PRO A 179 -15.03 6.88 1.33
CA PRO A 179 -14.67 5.70 2.12
C PRO A 179 -14.80 5.92 3.63
N PHE A 180 -14.68 7.18 4.08
CA PHE A 180 -14.78 7.57 5.49
C PHE A 180 -16.21 7.57 6.06
N ARG A 181 -17.25 7.45 5.24
CA ARG A 181 -18.64 7.41 5.74
C ARG A 181 -19.10 6.01 6.13
N LEU A 182 -18.57 4.96 5.50
CA LEU A 182 -18.96 3.57 5.80
C LEU A 182 -18.37 3.09 7.14
N SER A 183 -17.17 3.55 7.51
CA SER A 183 -16.58 3.30 8.83
C SER A 183 -17.35 3.98 9.97
N ARG A 184 -17.99 5.12 9.70
CA ARG A 184 -18.86 5.84 10.65
C ARG A 184 -20.10 5.03 11.02
N VAL A 185 -20.69 4.32 10.06
CA VAL A 185 -21.87 3.45 10.27
C VAL A 185 -21.48 2.18 11.03
N LEU A 186 -20.32 1.58 10.72
CA LEU A 186 -19.85 0.39 11.44
C LEU A 186 -19.52 0.66 12.92
N ARG A 187 -19.12 1.89 13.28
CA ARG A 187 -18.90 2.29 14.68
C ARG A 187 -20.22 2.54 15.43
N ALA A 188 -21.25 3.05 14.75
CA ALA A 188 -22.58 3.22 15.35
C ALA A 188 -23.20 1.88 15.78
N PHE A 189 -22.88 0.78 15.10
CA PHE A 189 -23.36 -0.55 15.46
C PHE A 189 -22.52 -1.30 16.51
N ARG A 190 -21.30 -0.84 16.82
CA ARG A 190 -20.44 -1.48 17.84
C ARG A 190 -20.67 -0.94 19.26
N TYR A 191 -21.50 0.10 19.44
CA TYR A 191 -21.78 0.73 20.74
C TYR A 191 -23.28 0.91 21.04
N VAL A 192 -24.13 -0.03 20.59
CA VAL A 192 -25.55 -0.07 21.02
C VAL A 192 -25.78 -0.99 22.22
N GLY A 193 -24.74 -1.68 22.71
CA GLY A 193 -24.75 -2.35 24.01
C GLY A 193 -24.12 -1.47 25.09
N GLU A 194 -24.95 -0.86 25.92
CA GLU A 194 -24.62 -0.20 27.20
C GLU A 194 -23.88 1.16 27.15
N GLY A 195 -24.69 2.22 27.03
CA GLY A 195 -24.69 3.31 28.03
C GLY A 195 -23.61 4.38 27.94
N GLY A 196 -23.95 5.52 27.31
CA GLY A 196 -23.42 6.83 27.69
C GLY A 196 -22.75 7.61 26.56
N LEU A 197 -23.44 8.63 26.04
CA LEU A 197 -22.84 9.68 25.20
C LEU A 197 -21.74 10.41 25.99
N PHE A 198 -20.49 10.23 25.58
CA PHE A 198 -19.40 11.18 25.86
C PHE A 198 -18.75 11.57 24.53
N TRP A 199 -19.30 12.63 23.91
CA TRP A 199 -18.62 13.34 22.84
C TRP A 199 -17.55 14.23 23.48
N GLY A 200 -16.41 13.62 23.81
CA GLY A 200 -15.25 14.30 24.34
C GLY A 200 -14.32 14.74 23.22
N ARG A 201 -14.21 16.05 22.99
CA ARG A 201 -13.11 16.66 22.24
C ARG A 201 -11.80 16.18 22.87
N LYS A 202 -11.12 15.24 22.21
CA LYS A 202 -9.86 14.67 22.65
C LYS A 202 -8.84 15.81 22.83
N SER A 203 -8.11 15.81 23.96
CA SER A 203 -7.17 16.89 24.26
C SER A 203 -6.03 16.92 23.23
N ARG A 204 -5.46 18.10 22.94
CA ARG A 204 -4.24 18.24 22.12
C ARG A 204 -3.10 17.36 22.63
N GLU A 205 -3.07 17.10 23.94
CA GLU A 205 -2.11 16.20 24.57
C GLU A 205 -2.36 14.73 24.22
N GLU A 206 -3.62 14.32 24.08
CA GLU A 206 -3.99 12.96 23.66
C GLU A 206 -3.77 12.74 22.16
N MET A 207 -3.93 13.78 21.32
CA MET A 207 -3.55 13.75 19.91
C MET A 207 -2.02 13.62 19.74
N ASN A 208 -1.24 14.35 20.55
CA ASN A 208 0.22 14.18 20.59
C ASN A 208 0.64 12.79 21.10
N ARG A 209 -0.08 12.21 22.07
CA ARG A 209 0.14 10.83 22.53
C ARG A 209 -0.21 9.80 21.46
N ALA A 210 -1.28 10.00 20.69
CA ALA A 210 -1.67 9.12 19.58
C ALA A 210 -0.68 9.19 18.41
N GLY A 211 -0.22 10.39 18.04
CA GLY A 211 0.88 10.57 17.07
C GLY A 211 2.18 9.90 17.52
N GLY A 212 2.54 10.04 18.80
CA GLY A 212 3.68 9.33 19.40
C GLY A 212 3.51 7.79 19.44
N SER A 213 2.27 7.31 19.53
CA SER A 213 1.94 5.88 19.46
C SER A 213 2.14 5.33 18.03
N ALA A 214 1.63 6.03 17.01
CA ALA A 214 1.80 5.62 15.61
C ALA A 214 3.28 5.65 15.17
N GLU A 215 4.04 6.68 15.55
CA GLU A 215 5.49 6.76 15.28
C GLU A 215 6.25 5.61 15.96
N LYS A 216 5.88 5.26 17.20
CA LYS A 216 6.42 4.09 17.89
C LYS A 216 6.15 2.80 17.09
N MET A 217 4.91 2.59 16.64
CA MET A 217 4.56 1.38 15.87
C MET A 217 5.36 1.26 14.58
N VAL A 218 5.61 2.37 13.89
CA VAL A 218 6.45 2.37 12.68
C VAL A 218 7.92 2.06 13.02
N ALA A 219 8.43 2.57 14.13
CA ALA A 219 9.78 2.23 14.61
C ALA A 219 9.89 0.74 15.00
N GLU A 220 8.83 0.16 15.58
CA GLU A 220 8.74 -1.28 15.85
C GLU A 220 8.66 -2.11 14.56
N LEU A 221 7.90 -1.67 13.55
CA LEU A 221 7.84 -2.32 12.25
C LEU A 221 9.21 -2.33 11.55
N LEU A 222 9.94 -1.23 11.61
CA LEU A 222 11.31 -1.17 11.08
C LEU A 222 12.21 -2.21 11.77
N TRP A 223 12.14 -2.27 13.09
CA TRP A 223 12.94 -3.21 13.88
C TRP A 223 12.56 -4.67 13.61
N LEU A 224 11.27 -4.98 13.58
CA LEU A 224 10.77 -6.32 13.25
C LEU A 224 11.21 -6.71 11.85
N ALA A 225 11.12 -5.82 10.86
CA ALA A 225 11.61 -6.05 9.51
C ALA A 225 13.12 -6.36 9.49
N GLN A 226 13.93 -5.59 10.23
CA GLN A 226 15.37 -5.85 10.35
C GLN A 226 15.66 -7.22 10.99
N LYS A 227 14.91 -7.60 12.04
CA LYS A 227 15.05 -8.91 12.67
C LYS A 227 14.56 -10.06 11.79
N MET A 228 13.50 -9.86 11.02
CA MET A 228 13.03 -10.83 10.03
C MET A 228 14.10 -11.06 8.96
N VAL A 229 14.67 -10.01 8.38
CA VAL A 229 15.76 -10.11 7.39
C VAL A 229 17.00 -10.78 7.99
N TYR A 230 17.39 -10.42 9.22
CA TYR A 230 18.50 -11.09 9.92
C TYR A 230 18.26 -12.60 10.07
N CYS A 231 17.01 -13.02 10.26
CA CYS A 231 16.62 -14.43 10.33
C CYS A 231 16.43 -15.13 8.98
N GLY A 232 16.67 -14.45 7.83
CA GLY A 232 16.44 -15.01 6.49
C GLY A 232 14.96 -15.03 6.06
N LEU A 233 14.16 -14.09 6.58
CA LEU A 233 12.71 -13.99 6.34
C LEU A 233 12.34 -12.77 5.49
N GLU A 234 13.25 -12.33 4.61
CA GLU A 234 13.07 -11.16 3.75
C GLU A 234 11.87 -11.28 2.81
N GLU A 235 11.65 -12.45 2.20
CA GLU A 235 10.49 -12.71 1.31
C GLU A 235 9.17 -12.44 2.06
N GLU A 236 9.07 -12.88 3.31
CA GLU A 236 7.87 -12.74 4.13
C GLU A 236 7.65 -11.29 4.59
N ALA A 237 8.72 -10.61 5.00
CA ALA A 237 8.67 -9.21 5.43
C ALA A 237 8.25 -8.29 4.27
N VAL A 238 8.85 -8.49 3.09
CA VAL A 238 8.50 -7.73 1.88
C VAL A 238 7.06 -8.03 1.45
N SER A 239 6.65 -9.30 1.44
CA SER A 239 5.28 -9.68 1.06
C SER A 239 4.22 -9.02 1.94
N ARG A 240 4.43 -8.99 3.27
CA ARG A 240 3.49 -8.34 4.19
C ARG A 240 3.40 -6.83 4.00
N TRP A 241 4.55 -6.18 3.80
CA TRP A 241 4.56 -4.75 3.56
C TRP A 241 3.94 -4.40 2.21
N ALA A 242 4.21 -5.18 1.17
CA ALA A 242 3.58 -5.03 -0.14
C ALA A 242 2.05 -5.21 -0.09
N ALA A 243 1.55 -6.09 0.79
CA ALA A 243 0.12 -6.32 0.99
C ALA A 243 -0.58 -5.18 1.78
N ALA A 244 0.15 -4.30 2.44
CA ALA A 244 -0.40 -3.24 3.31
C ALA A 244 -0.77 -1.96 2.54
N SER A 245 -1.53 -2.12 1.45
CA SER A 245 -1.96 -1.02 0.59
C SER A 245 -2.85 0.00 1.31
N ASN A 246 -3.61 -0.43 2.32
CA ASN A 246 -4.40 0.44 3.18
C ASN A 246 -3.54 1.39 4.02
N VAL A 247 -2.46 0.89 4.62
CA VAL A 247 -1.50 1.71 5.38
C VAL A 247 -0.77 2.66 4.44
N ALA A 248 -0.34 2.17 3.27
CA ALA A 248 0.34 2.97 2.26
C ALA A 248 -0.54 4.15 1.77
N TRP A 249 -1.84 3.90 1.59
CA TRP A 249 -2.80 4.95 1.25
C TRP A 249 -3.00 5.96 2.38
N LEU A 250 -3.19 5.49 3.63
CA LEU A 250 -3.32 6.36 4.81
C LEU A 250 -2.06 7.22 5.02
N ALA A 251 -0.88 6.70 4.66
CA ALA A 251 0.40 7.40 4.76
C ALA A 251 0.42 8.70 3.95
N LEU A 252 -0.30 8.77 2.82
CA LEU A 252 -0.35 9.97 1.97
C LEU A 252 -0.94 11.19 2.69
N SER A 253 -1.78 10.96 3.71
CA SER A 253 -2.45 11.98 4.51
C SER A 253 -1.89 12.09 5.93
N ALA A 254 -0.87 11.30 6.26
CA ALA A 254 -0.23 11.30 7.58
C ALA A 254 0.58 12.58 7.85
N GLU A 255 0.92 12.81 9.12
CA GLU A 255 1.83 13.90 9.49
C GLU A 255 3.22 13.73 8.87
N PRO A 256 3.93 14.80 8.52
CA PRO A 256 5.27 14.73 7.93
C PRO A 256 6.25 13.83 8.69
N ARG A 257 6.21 13.84 10.03
CA ARG A 257 7.06 12.98 10.86
C ARG A 257 6.74 11.50 10.70
N LEU A 258 5.45 11.15 10.73
CA LEU A 258 4.98 9.77 10.52
C LEU A 258 5.25 9.31 9.08
N GLN A 259 5.04 10.18 8.08
CA GLN A 259 5.44 9.92 6.69
C GLN A 259 6.93 9.61 6.59
N GLY A 260 7.78 10.41 7.25
CA GLY A 260 9.22 10.18 7.27
C GLY A 260 9.59 8.82 7.86
N SER A 261 8.97 8.43 8.98
CA SER A 261 9.18 7.11 9.56
C SER A 261 8.73 5.97 8.62
N LEU A 262 7.60 6.13 7.93
CA LEU A 262 7.10 5.15 6.97
C LEU A 262 7.99 5.04 5.73
N VAL A 263 8.53 6.16 5.24
CA VAL A 263 9.52 6.19 4.15
C VAL A 263 10.76 5.36 4.53
N LYS A 264 11.23 5.42 5.78
CA LYS A 264 12.37 4.59 6.23
C LYS A 264 12.07 3.10 6.16
N VAL A 265 10.88 2.66 6.58
CA VAL A 265 10.46 1.26 6.48
C VAL A 265 10.36 0.83 5.03
N SER A 266 9.69 1.63 4.19
CA SER A 266 9.57 1.36 2.74
C SER A 266 10.92 1.29 2.05
N ALA A 267 11.83 2.24 2.34
CA ALA A 267 13.18 2.25 1.79
C ALA A 267 13.96 0.98 2.16
N PHE A 268 13.91 0.57 3.43
CA PHE A 268 14.56 -0.65 3.88
C PHE A 268 14.01 -1.88 3.15
N LEU A 269 12.69 -2.04 3.07
CA LEU A 269 12.07 -3.23 2.46
C LEU A 269 12.14 -3.24 0.93
N LEU A 270 12.16 -2.09 0.26
CA LEU A 270 12.41 -2.00 -1.19
C LEU A 270 13.82 -2.50 -1.53
N LYS A 271 14.82 -2.17 -0.70
CA LYS A 271 16.19 -2.71 -0.86
C LYS A 271 16.22 -4.23 -0.71
N GLN A 272 15.41 -4.80 0.19
CA GLN A 272 15.28 -6.26 0.31
C GLN A 272 14.54 -6.85 -0.89
N ALA A 273 13.51 -6.17 -1.39
CA ALA A 273 12.72 -6.61 -2.54
C ALA A 273 13.58 -6.80 -3.81
N ARG A 274 14.66 -6.01 -3.96
CA ARG A 274 15.61 -6.15 -5.07
C ARG A 274 16.24 -7.54 -5.12
N ASN A 275 16.58 -8.10 -3.97
CA ASN A 275 17.31 -9.37 -3.88
C ASN A 275 16.39 -10.59 -4.03
N LEU A 276 15.07 -10.39 -4.13
CA LEU A 276 14.11 -11.47 -4.32
C LEU A 276 14.24 -12.06 -5.73
N GLY A 277 14.58 -13.35 -5.80
CA GLY A 277 14.56 -14.12 -7.04
C GLY A 277 15.91 -14.34 -7.72
N HIS A 278 17.03 -14.22 -7.02
CA HIS A 278 18.35 -14.49 -7.62
C HIS A 278 18.65 -15.99 -7.82
N GLU A 279 17.83 -16.88 -7.26
CA GLU A 279 17.95 -18.34 -7.39
C GLU A 279 16.96 -18.87 -8.44
N GLU A 280 17.33 -19.96 -9.14
CA GLU A 280 16.50 -20.66 -10.12
C GLU A 280 15.19 -21.19 -9.48
N SER A 281 14.23 -20.29 -9.30
CA SER A 281 12.92 -20.59 -8.73
C SER A 281 11.99 -21.13 -9.79
N GLU A 282 11.09 -22.03 -9.38
CA GLU A 282 9.96 -22.49 -10.17
C GLU A 282 9.16 -21.31 -10.73
N GLU A 283 8.59 -21.47 -11.92
CA GLU A 283 7.85 -20.42 -12.64
C GLU A 283 6.76 -19.77 -11.77
N GLY A 284 6.04 -20.57 -10.96
CA GLY A 284 5.04 -20.07 -10.02
C GLY A 284 5.62 -19.17 -8.92
N LYS A 285 6.83 -19.46 -8.42
CA LYS A 285 7.50 -18.64 -7.41
C LYS A 285 8.02 -17.33 -8.02
N ARG A 286 8.49 -17.35 -9.27
CA ARG A 286 8.87 -16.13 -10.01
C ARG A 286 7.68 -15.20 -10.24
N GLU A 287 6.53 -15.77 -10.62
CA GLU A 287 5.30 -14.99 -10.81
C GLU A 287 4.84 -14.36 -9.49
N GLN A 288 4.87 -15.11 -8.39
CA GLN A 288 4.54 -14.57 -7.07
C GLN A 288 5.49 -13.44 -6.66
N GLN A 289 6.80 -13.57 -6.93
CA GLN A 289 7.78 -12.53 -6.66
C GLN A 289 7.52 -11.27 -7.51
N ARG A 290 7.21 -11.43 -8.79
CA ARG A 290 6.84 -10.33 -9.69
C ARG A 290 5.59 -9.60 -9.17
N GLN A 291 4.56 -10.33 -8.76
CA GLN A 291 3.35 -9.74 -8.16
C GLN A 291 3.64 -9.01 -6.84
N THR A 292 4.52 -9.55 -5.99
CA THR A 292 4.94 -8.88 -4.76
C THR A 292 5.69 -7.58 -5.06
N LYS A 293 6.65 -7.60 -6.01
CA LYS A 293 7.37 -6.38 -6.47
C LYS A 293 6.39 -5.35 -7.03
N MET A 294 5.43 -5.79 -7.82
CA MET A 294 4.39 -4.93 -8.38
C MET A 294 3.54 -4.26 -7.28
N LYS A 295 3.01 -5.06 -6.34
CA LYS A 295 2.23 -4.54 -5.19
C LYS A 295 3.04 -3.56 -4.34
N MET A 296 4.32 -3.86 -4.14
CA MET A 296 5.25 -2.99 -3.41
C MET A 296 5.38 -1.63 -4.08
N LEU A 297 5.67 -1.60 -5.39
CA LEU A 297 5.83 -0.38 -6.17
C LEU A 297 4.52 0.41 -6.21
N VAL A 298 3.41 -0.22 -6.57
CA VAL A 298 2.11 0.46 -6.69
C VAL A 298 1.63 1.03 -5.35
N SER A 299 1.84 0.31 -4.24
CA SER A 299 1.37 0.78 -2.93
C SER A 299 2.23 1.90 -2.37
N TRP A 300 3.56 1.78 -2.45
CA TRP A 300 4.47 2.63 -1.67
C TRP A 300 5.16 3.73 -2.46
N LEU A 301 5.26 3.63 -3.79
CA LEU A 301 5.82 4.70 -4.63
C LEU A 301 5.08 6.04 -4.48
N PRO A 302 3.74 6.08 -4.38
CA PRO A 302 3.00 7.31 -4.07
C PRO A 302 3.50 8.05 -2.83
N LEU A 303 3.85 7.31 -1.77
CA LEU A 303 4.37 7.90 -0.53
C LEU A 303 5.76 8.47 -0.77
N LEU A 304 6.63 7.78 -1.51
CA LEU A 304 7.97 8.27 -1.83
C LEU A 304 7.91 9.60 -2.60
N CYS A 305 7.01 9.73 -3.57
CA CYS A 305 6.84 10.97 -4.33
C CYS A 305 6.28 12.13 -3.51
N ARG A 306 5.44 11.85 -2.51
CA ARG A 306 4.67 12.88 -1.78
C ARG A 306 5.19 13.21 -0.39
N ALA A 307 5.93 12.30 0.24
CA ALA A 307 6.44 12.51 1.59
C ALA A 307 7.31 13.77 1.59
N SER A 308 6.91 14.73 2.41
CA SER A 308 7.52 16.06 2.39
C SER A 308 9.00 16.00 2.77
N ASN A 309 9.81 16.85 2.14
CA ASN A 309 11.12 17.27 2.68
C ASN A 309 10.99 18.12 3.97
N GLY A 310 9.79 18.24 4.56
CA GLY A 310 9.38 19.26 5.52
C GLY A 310 9.74 18.99 6.98
N THR A 311 10.85 18.31 7.24
CA THR A 311 11.48 18.26 8.57
C THR A 311 12.82 18.99 8.51
N ASP A 312 13.24 19.64 9.59
CA ASP A 312 14.50 20.40 9.67
C ASP A 312 15.75 19.58 9.28
N ALA A 313 15.62 18.24 9.21
CA ALA A 313 16.57 17.31 8.61
C ALA A 313 15.88 16.42 7.56
N PRO A 314 16.53 16.09 6.44
CA PRO A 314 15.97 15.20 5.43
C PRO A 314 15.82 13.77 5.98
N VAL A 315 14.67 13.13 5.73
CA VAL A 315 14.35 11.76 6.19
C VAL A 315 15.37 10.72 5.73
N LEU A 316 15.82 10.86 4.48
CA LEU A 316 16.89 10.10 3.85
C LEU A 316 17.92 11.09 3.32
N ASN A 317 19.21 10.80 3.52
CA ASN A 317 20.28 11.60 2.95
C ASN A 317 20.35 11.45 1.41
N THR A 318 21.10 12.32 0.74
CA THR A 318 21.20 12.31 -0.73
C THR A 318 21.73 10.97 -1.28
N SER A 319 22.67 10.33 -0.58
CA SER A 319 23.21 9.03 -1.00
C SER A 319 22.14 7.93 -0.91
N GLU A 320 21.37 7.90 0.18
CA GLU A 320 20.29 6.94 0.40
C GLU A 320 19.16 7.12 -0.62
N ARG A 321 18.85 8.37 -0.99
CA ARG A 321 17.89 8.70 -2.05
C ARG A 321 18.33 8.18 -3.40
N ASN A 322 19.58 8.44 -3.79
CA ASN A 322 20.13 7.98 -5.06
C ASN A 322 20.22 6.45 -5.12
N GLU A 323 20.55 5.80 -4.01
CA GLU A 323 20.55 4.34 -3.92
C GLU A 323 19.14 3.78 -4.07
N LEU A 324 18.15 4.39 -3.42
CA LEU A 324 16.76 3.96 -3.51
C LEU A 324 16.18 4.18 -4.91
N GLU A 325 16.54 5.26 -5.60
CA GLU A 325 16.20 5.45 -7.02
C GLU A 325 16.70 4.29 -7.87
N LYS A 326 17.99 3.93 -7.76
CA LYS A 326 18.55 2.76 -8.47
C LYS A 326 17.79 1.47 -8.17
N VAL A 327 17.47 1.24 -6.89
CA VAL A 327 16.67 0.07 -6.47
C VAL A 327 15.28 0.08 -7.13
N LEU A 328 14.62 1.23 -7.21
CA LEU A 328 13.32 1.36 -7.89
C LEU A 328 13.45 1.10 -9.40
N GLU A 329 14.49 1.64 -10.05
CA GLU A 329 14.73 1.38 -11.47
C GLU A 329 14.94 -0.11 -11.74
N GLU A 330 15.78 -0.78 -10.96
CA GLU A 330 16.04 -2.22 -11.06
C GLU A 330 14.76 -3.04 -10.81
N LEU A 331 13.98 -2.69 -9.78
CA LEU A 331 12.70 -3.37 -9.50
C LEU A 331 11.73 -3.26 -10.67
N ILE A 332 11.59 -2.07 -11.27
CA ILE A 332 10.73 -1.84 -12.45
C ILE A 332 11.22 -2.67 -13.64
N GLU A 333 12.53 -2.71 -13.89
CA GLU A 333 13.11 -3.50 -14.97
C GLU A 333 12.83 -5.00 -14.80
N THR A 334 12.87 -5.52 -13.56
CA THR A 334 12.57 -6.93 -13.27
C THR A 334 11.08 -7.32 -13.37
N LEU A 335 10.17 -6.40 -13.69
CA LEU A 335 8.74 -6.74 -13.88
C LEU A 335 8.48 -7.48 -15.20
N GLU A 336 9.38 -7.39 -16.18
CA GLU A 336 9.36 -8.04 -17.51
C GLU A 336 8.16 -7.70 -18.43
N ARG A 337 6.93 -7.59 -17.90
CA ARG A 337 5.73 -7.24 -18.66
C ARG A 337 5.64 -5.74 -18.85
N GLU A 338 5.42 -5.32 -20.09
CA GLU A 338 5.32 -3.92 -20.46
C GLU A 338 4.15 -3.20 -19.76
N GLU A 339 3.02 -3.87 -19.60
CA GLU A 339 1.82 -3.34 -18.93
C GLU A 339 2.07 -3.01 -17.45
N ASP A 340 2.83 -3.86 -16.74
CA ASP A 340 3.17 -3.63 -15.33
C ASP A 340 4.13 -2.45 -15.19
N GLN A 341 5.13 -2.37 -16.09
CA GLN A 341 6.07 -1.24 -16.12
C GLN A 341 5.33 0.07 -16.42
N GLU A 342 4.43 0.06 -17.42
CA GLU A 342 3.59 1.22 -17.77
C GLU A 342 2.77 1.68 -16.57
N GLN A 343 2.13 0.76 -15.85
CA GLN A 343 1.31 1.09 -14.70
C GLN A 343 2.13 1.77 -13.59
N VAL A 344 3.31 1.23 -13.24
CA VAL A 344 4.17 1.83 -12.21
C VAL A 344 4.71 3.19 -12.66
N LEU A 345 5.16 3.31 -13.91
CA LEU A 345 5.73 4.53 -14.46
C LEU A 345 4.68 5.64 -14.64
N SER A 346 3.45 5.29 -15.00
CA SER A 346 2.32 6.21 -15.07
C SER A 346 1.91 6.69 -13.68
N LEU A 347 1.90 5.78 -12.69
CA LEU A 347 1.65 6.13 -11.29
C LEU A 347 2.72 7.07 -10.76
N TRP A 348 4.00 6.77 -11.01
CA TRP A 348 5.11 7.65 -10.68
C TRP A 348 4.90 9.04 -11.26
N LEU A 349 4.67 9.16 -12.57
CA LEU A 349 4.53 10.45 -13.25
C LEU A 349 3.38 11.28 -12.67
N CYS A 350 2.24 10.63 -12.37
CA CYS A 350 1.09 11.27 -11.73
C CYS A 350 1.45 11.83 -10.34
N HIS A 351 2.14 11.05 -9.52
CA HIS A 351 2.48 11.48 -8.16
C HIS A 351 3.66 12.45 -8.11
N PHE A 352 4.64 12.29 -9.00
CA PHE A 352 5.80 13.17 -9.16
C PHE A 352 5.37 14.58 -9.58
N THR A 353 4.49 14.70 -10.58
CA THR A 353 4.00 16.01 -11.05
C THR A 353 3.03 16.69 -10.09
N TYR A 354 2.39 15.93 -9.18
CA TYR A 354 1.48 16.47 -8.18
C TYR A 354 2.20 17.20 -7.03
N CYS A 355 3.48 16.90 -6.78
CA CYS A 355 4.24 17.49 -5.68
C CYS A 355 5.24 18.53 -6.20
N PRO A 356 4.88 19.83 -6.25
CA PRO A 356 5.77 20.86 -6.81
C PRO A 356 7.01 21.16 -5.94
N SER A 357 7.08 20.60 -4.73
CA SER A 357 8.14 20.84 -3.75
C SER A 357 9.16 19.70 -3.65
N SER A 358 9.03 18.65 -4.46
CA SER A 358 9.92 17.49 -4.44
C SER A 358 10.16 16.95 -5.85
N ASP A 359 11.42 16.94 -6.26
CA ASP A 359 11.89 16.29 -7.49
C ASP A 359 12.33 14.83 -7.25
N TRP A 360 11.81 14.19 -6.19
CA TRP A 360 12.21 12.84 -5.77
C TRP A 360 11.00 11.91 -5.60
N PRO A 361 11.11 10.61 -5.99
CA PRO A 361 12.22 9.98 -6.71
C PRO A 361 12.22 10.34 -8.20
N ASN A 362 13.41 10.52 -8.79
CA ASN A 362 13.55 10.80 -10.21
C ASN A 362 13.70 9.51 -11.03
N LEU A 363 12.60 9.01 -11.60
CA LEU A 363 12.56 7.82 -12.46
C LEU A 363 12.50 8.17 -13.96
N TYR A 364 12.92 9.38 -14.34
CA TYR A 364 12.90 9.84 -15.72
C TYR A 364 13.65 8.91 -16.67
N ALA A 365 14.82 8.40 -16.24
CA ALA A 365 15.63 7.52 -17.05
C ALA A 365 14.89 6.20 -17.36
N SER A 366 14.28 5.57 -16.35
CA SER A 366 13.43 4.38 -16.53
C SER A 366 12.23 4.65 -17.44
N TYR A 367 11.55 5.79 -17.26
CA TYR A 367 10.44 6.19 -18.11
C TYR A 367 10.86 6.34 -19.59
N ALA A 368 12.00 6.99 -19.84
CA ALA A 368 12.55 7.18 -21.18
C ALA A 368 12.99 5.85 -21.83
N ARG A 369 13.58 4.92 -21.05
CA ARG A 369 13.93 3.57 -21.49
C ARG A 369 12.68 2.79 -21.90
N TRP A 370 11.65 2.77 -21.05
CA TRP A 370 10.36 2.14 -21.35
C TRP A 370 9.72 2.72 -22.62
N CYS A 371 9.59 4.06 -22.72
CA CYS A 371 9.09 4.74 -23.92
C CYS A 371 9.82 4.35 -25.21
N THR A 372 11.14 4.13 -25.12
CA THR A 372 11.96 3.72 -26.27
C THR A 372 11.72 2.26 -26.63
N ALA A 373 11.59 1.38 -25.62
CA ALA A 373 11.26 -0.03 -25.81
C ALA A 373 9.86 -0.20 -26.42
N SER A 374 8.84 0.46 -25.86
CA SER A 374 7.46 0.47 -26.37
C SER A 374 7.38 0.94 -27.82
N ARG A 375 8.08 2.04 -28.15
CA ARG A 375 8.15 2.53 -29.55
C ARG A 375 8.76 1.50 -30.50
N ARG A 376 9.82 0.80 -30.09
CA ARG A 376 10.43 -0.26 -30.92
C ARG A 376 9.48 -1.43 -31.13
N MET A 377 8.77 -1.86 -30.09
CA MET A 377 7.76 -2.93 -30.17
C MET A 377 6.65 -2.58 -31.16
N LEU A 378 6.12 -1.34 -31.12
CA LEU A 378 5.09 -0.88 -32.05
C LEU A 378 5.56 -0.81 -33.51
N ILE A 379 6.83 -0.52 -33.76
CA ILE A 379 7.40 -0.46 -35.12
C ILE A 379 7.66 -1.85 -35.70
N LEU A 380 7.86 -2.85 -34.84
CA LEU A 380 8.13 -4.25 -35.23
C LEU A 380 6.85 -5.08 -35.43
N GLN A 381 5.68 -4.53 -35.06
CA GLN A 381 4.35 -5.05 -35.38
C GLN A 381 3.91 -4.58 -36.76
#